data_AF-A0AAU2B4K2-F1
#
_entry.id   AF-A0AAU2B4K2-F1
#
_cell.length_a   1.000
_cell.length_b   1.000
_cell.length_c   1.000
_cell.angle_alpha   90.00
_cell.angle_beta   90.00
_cell.angle_gamma   90.00
#
_symmetry.space_group_name_H-M   'P 1'
#
loop_
_entity.id
_entity.type
_entity.pdbx_description
1 polymer ?
#
loop_
_entity_poly.entity_id
_entity_poly.type
_entity_poly.pdbx_seq_one_letter_code
_entity_poly.pdbx_strand_id
1 'polypeptide(L)'
;MALSRSYVAADGLRFDVLDLSVEHRPDRSATLTYSLAVSHQGHPDERWTVSLPWEDKSWADVFTSPAPSPDRLRQLVHLVHAHLEEWWDTKGRNRQSAKMGRRII
;
A
#
# COMPACT_ATOMS: atom_id res chain seq x y z
N MET A 1 -6.42 5.96 -9.90
CA MET A 1 -5.36 6.83 -9.31
C MET A 1 -3.99 6.18 -9.54
N ALA A 2 -2.87 6.88 -9.41
CA ALA A 2 -1.54 6.25 -9.61
C ALA A 2 -1.27 5.12 -8.60
N LEU A 3 -1.81 5.25 -7.38
CA LEU A 3 -1.72 4.28 -6.29
C LEU A 3 -2.56 3.01 -6.48
N SER A 4 -3.49 3.00 -7.45
CA SER A 4 -4.38 1.85 -7.72
C SER A 4 -3.90 1.03 -8.92
N ARG A 5 -2.59 0.91 -9.10
CA ARG A 5 -1.96 0.19 -10.22
C ARG A 5 -1.15 -0.99 -9.70
N SER A 6 -1.09 -2.04 -10.51
CA SER A 6 -0.21 -3.17 -10.26
C SER A 6 1.26 -2.80 -10.42
N TYR A 7 2.13 -3.43 -9.64
CA TYR A 7 3.57 -3.33 -9.80
C TYR A 7 4.27 -4.66 -9.48
N VAL A 8 5.50 -4.81 -9.96
CA VAL A 8 6.35 -5.98 -9.72
C VAL A 8 7.50 -5.53 -8.83
N ALA A 9 7.68 -6.20 -7.70
CA ALA A 9 8.79 -5.99 -6.77
C ALA A 9 10.07 -6.68 -7.26
N ALA A 10 11.20 -6.37 -6.62
CA ALA A 10 12.53 -6.79 -7.07
C ALA A 10 12.75 -8.32 -7.06
N ASP A 11 12.00 -9.06 -6.24
CA ASP A 11 12.08 -10.51 -6.09
C ASP A 11 11.12 -11.29 -7.01
N GLY A 12 10.42 -10.59 -7.91
CA GLY A 12 9.45 -11.18 -8.82
C GLY A 12 8.05 -11.35 -8.22
N LEU A 13 7.81 -10.87 -7.00
CA LEU A 13 6.45 -10.70 -6.47
C LEU A 13 5.71 -9.66 -7.29
N ARG A 14 4.47 -9.98 -7.66
CA ARG A 14 3.57 -9.04 -8.29
C ARG A 14 2.45 -8.68 -7.33
N PHE A 15 2.32 -7.39 -7.06
CA PHE A 15 1.22 -6.80 -6.31
C PHE A 15 0.21 -6.21 -7.29
N ASP A 16 -0.97 -6.81 -7.39
CA ASP A 16 -2.10 -6.25 -8.11
C ASP A 16 -3.02 -5.52 -7.12
N VAL A 17 -3.13 -4.20 -7.26
CA VAL A 17 -4.04 -3.39 -6.45
C VAL A 17 -5.46 -3.53 -7.02
N LEU A 18 -6.31 -4.26 -6.32
CA LEU A 18 -7.71 -4.49 -6.68
C LEU A 18 -8.58 -3.29 -6.30
N ASP A 19 -8.31 -2.71 -5.14
CA ASP A 19 -9.01 -1.53 -4.63
C ASP A 19 -8.11 -0.72 -3.68
N LEU A 20 -8.40 0.57 -3.56
CA LEU A 20 -7.73 1.48 -2.65
C LEU A 20 -8.74 2.46 -2.07
N SER A 21 -8.85 2.48 -0.74
CA SER A 21 -9.52 3.55 -0.01
C SER A 21 -8.53 4.40 0.79
N VAL A 22 -8.82 5.70 0.88
CA VAL A 22 -8.03 6.65 1.65
C VAL A 22 -8.95 7.26 2.70
N GLU A 23 -8.68 6.98 3.96
CA GLU A 23 -9.38 7.61 5.09
C GLU A 23 -8.54 8.77 5.61
N HIS A 24 -9.10 9.98 5.55
CA HIS A 24 -8.44 11.18 6.02
C HIS A 24 -8.82 11.42 7.47
N ARG A 25 -7.82 11.69 8.32
CA ARG A 25 -8.06 12.01 9.72
C ARG A 25 -8.02 13.52 9.96
N PRO A 26 -8.74 14.02 10.99
CA PRO A 26 -8.79 15.45 11.30
C PRO A 26 -7.42 16.07 11.62
N ASP A 27 -6.46 15.26 12.06
CA ASP A 27 -5.10 15.68 12.41
C ASP A 27 -4.13 15.76 11.22
N ARG A 28 -4.67 15.62 9.98
CA ARG A 28 -3.96 15.57 8.70
C ARG A 28 -3.14 14.30 8.46
N SER A 29 -3.31 13.27 9.28
CA SER A 29 -2.85 11.93 8.93
C SER A 29 -3.85 11.26 7.98
N ALA A 30 -3.42 10.18 7.34
CA ALA A 30 -4.28 9.36 6.49
C ALA A 30 -4.12 7.88 6.82
N THR A 31 -5.10 7.06 6.46
CA THR A 31 -4.96 5.60 6.42
C THR A 31 -5.27 5.14 5.01
N LEU A 32 -4.32 4.44 4.41
CA LEU A 32 -4.47 3.84 3.09
C LEU A 32 -4.84 2.37 3.27
N THR A 33 -6.02 1.97 2.82
CA THR A 33 -6.42 0.56 2.84
C THR A 33 -6.42 0.01 1.42
N TYR A 34 -5.49 -0.90 1.18
CA TYR A 34 -5.33 -1.60 -0.08
C TYR A 34 -6.01 -2.96 -0.04
N SER A 35 -6.72 -3.31 -1.11
CA SER A 35 -7.05 -4.70 -1.42
C SER A 35 -6.09 -5.17 -2.49
N LEU A 36 -5.31 -6.21 -2.19
CA LEU A 36 -4.22 -6.72 -3.01
C LEU A 36 -4.49 -8.15 -3.43
N ALA A 37 -4.17 -8.49 -4.68
CA ALA A 37 -3.81 -9.83 -5.07
C ALA A 37 -2.29 -9.90 -5.22
N VAL A 38 -1.66 -10.82 -4.52
CA VAL A 38 -0.21 -11.00 -4.56
C VAL A 38 0.09 -12.35 -5.20
N SER A 39 0.85 -12.31 -6.28
CA SER A 39 1.25 -13.50 -7.04
C SER A 39 2.76 -13.68 -6.97
N HIS A 40 3.17 -14.94 -6.79
CA HIS A 40 4.57 -15.36 -6.71
C HIS A 40 4.72 -16.69 -7.46
N GLN A 41 5.81 -16.84 -8.20
CA GLN A 41 6.03 -18.03 -9.02
C GLN A 41 6.02 -19.31 -8.16
N GLY A 42 5.18 -20.27 -8.55
CA GLY A 42 5.07 -21.56 -7.87
C GLY A 42 4.18 -21.56 -6.63
N HIS A 43 3.52 -20.45 -6.30
CA HIS A 43 2.56 -20.34 -5.21
C HIS A 43 1.18 -19.89 -5.72
N PRO A 44 0.09 -20.34 -5.08
CA PRO A 44 -1.24 -19.82 -5.39
C PRO A 44 -1.32 -18.35 -5.03
N ASP A 45 -2.05 -17.58 -5.86
CA ASP A 45 -2.31 -16.17 -5.61
C ASP A 45 -2.95 -15.98 -4.22
N GLU A 46 -2.41 -15.03 -3.46
CA GLU A 46 -2.93 -14.69 -2.14
C GLU A 46 -3.70 -13.36 -2.20
N ARG A 47 -4.84 -13.27 -1.53
CA ARG A 47 -5.56 -11.99 -1.42
C ARG A 47 -5.47 -11.40 -0.03
N TRP A 48 -5.16 -10.12 0.02
CA TRP A 48 -4.89 -9.40 1.27
C TRP A 48 -5.59 -8.05 1.31
N THR A 49 -6.11 -7.69 2.47
CA THR A 49 -6.44 -6.30 2.80
C THR A 49 -5.35 -5.74 3.69
N VAL A 50 -4.67 -4.67 3.27
CA VAL A 50 -3.57 -4.04 4.02
C VAL A 50 -3.93 -2.61 4.38
N SER A 51 -3.89 -2.27 5.67
CA SER A 51 -4.08 -0.92 6.17
C SER A 51 -2.73 -0.30 6.57
N LEU A 52 -2.32 0.73 5.84
CA LEU A 52 -1.11 1.50 6.06
C LEU A 52 -1.47 2.86 6.70
N PRO A 53 -1.20 3.06 8.00
CA PRO A 53 -1.32 4.39 8.59
C PRO A 53 -0.20 5.29 8.06
N TRP A 54 -0.56 6.52 7.69
CA TRP A 54 0.35 7.54 7.19
C TRP A 54 0.31 8.76 8.11
N GLU A 55 1.23 8.82 9.05
CA GLU A 55 1.30 9.87 10.07
C GLU A 55 2.11 11.09 9.62
N ASP A 56 2.93 10.94 8.57
CA ASP A 56 3.72 12.03 8.02
C ASP A 56 2.83 13.04 7.27
N LYS A 57 2.59 14.16 7.94
CA LYS A 57 1.76 15.27 7.47
C LYS A 57 2.37 16.01 6.28
N SER A 58 3.64 15.74 5.93
CA SER A 58 4.30 16.32 4.76
C SER A 58 3.66 15.89 3.43
N TRP A 59 2.80 14.86 3.46
CA TRP A 59 2.06 14.32 2.32
C TRP A 59 0.58 14.72 2.28
N ALA A 60 0.11 15.52 3.24
CA ALA A 60 -1.30 15.90 3.34
C ALA A 60 -1.79 16.62 2.07
N ASP A 61 -0.92 17.37 1.38
CA ASP A 61 -1.23 18.02 0.10
C ASP A 61 -1.56 17.00 -1.00
N VAL A 62 -0.86 15.86 -1.04
CA VAL A 62 -1.08 14.83 -2.05
C VAL A 62 -2.41 14.11 -1.85
N PHE A 63 -2.80 13.88 -0.60
CA PHE A 63 -4.07 13.23 -0.27
C PHE A 63 -5.26 14.17 -0.45
N THR A 64 -5.14 15.43 -0.07
CA THR A 64 -6.27 16.39 -0.04
C THR A 64 -6.46 17.19 -1.32
N SER A 65 -5.43 17.29 -2.17
CA SER A 65 -5.54 18.06 -3.42
C SER A 65 -6.33 17.28 -4.48
N PRO A 66 -7.27 17.92 -5.20
CA PRO A 66 -7.95 17.29 -6.34
C PRO A 66 -7.01 17.03 -7.52
N ALA A 67 -5.86 17.71 -7.58
CA ALA A 67 -4.84 17.57 -8.62
C ALA A 67 -3.44 17.74 -7.99
N PRO A 68 -2.90 16.72 -7.30
CA PRO A 68 -1.59 16.81 -6.68
C PRO A 68 -0.48 16.89 -7.73
N SER A 69 0.65 17.48 -7.35
CA SER A 69 1.83 17.56 -8.24
C SER A 69 2.22 16.15 -8.72
N PRO A 70 2.42 15.94 -10.04
CA PRO A 70 2.78 14.62 -10.57
C PRO A 70 4.06 14.05 -9.95
N ASP A 71 5.07 14.88 -9.67
CA ASP A 71 6.32 14.44 -9.06
C ASP A 71 6.11 14.00 -7.60
N ARG A 72 5.29 14.74 -6.85
CA ARG A 72 4.93 14.37 -5.47
C ARG A 72 4.12 13.08 -5.46
N LEU A 73 3.16 12.93 -6.37
CA LEU A 73 2.39 11.70 -6.50
C LEU A 73 3.29 10.50 -6.84
N ARG A 74 4.27 10.66 -7.75
CA ARG A 74 5.24 9.59 -8.03
C ARG A 74 6.07 9.25 -6.80
N GLN A 75 6.59 10.23 -6.08
CA GLN A 75 7.37 9.96 -4.86
C GLN A 75 6.54 9.20 -3.83
N LEU A 76 5.29 9.59 -3.61
CA LEU A 76 4.38 8.88 -2.72
C LEU A 76 4.15 7.43 -3.16
N VAL A 77 3.94 7.20 -4.46
CA VAL A 77 3.79 5.84 -5.02
C VAL A 77 5.02 4.98 -4.70
N HIS A 78 6.24 5.51 -4.87
CA HIS A 78 7.46 4.76 -4.53
C HIS A 78 7.53 4.43 -3.03
N LEU A 79 7.16 5.37 -2.16
CA LEU A 79 7.16 5.14 -0.71
C LEU A 79 6.12 4.07 -0.32
N VAL A 80 4.92 4.15 -0.89
CA VAL A 80 3.87 3.15 -0.68
C VAL A 80 4.33 1.76 -1.13
N HIS A 81 4.93 1.64 -2.32
CA HIS A 81 5.45 0.37 -2.81
C HIS A 81 6.50 -0.21 -1.87
N ALA A 82 7.46 0.62 -1.42
CA ALA A 82 8.45 0.20 -0.44
C ALA A 82 7.82 -0.27 0.88
N HIS A 83 6.79 0.41 1.39
CA HIS A 83 6.07 -0.01 2.60
C HIS A 83 5.32 -1.33 2.42
N LEU A 84 4.73 -1.57 1.25
CA LEU A 84 4.04 -2.81 0.92
C LEU A 84 5.01 -3.98 0.79
N GLU A 85 6.17 -3.76 0.15
CA GLU A 85 7.25 -4.74 0.07
C GLU A 85 7.80 -5.08 1.46
N GLU A 86 8.11 -4.09 2.29
CA GLU A 86 8.56 -4.29 3.67
C GLU A 86 7.50 -5.00 4.52
N TRP A 87 6.22 -4.63 4.36
CA TRP A 87 5.12 -5.32 5.03
C TRP A 87 5.06 -6.80 4.62
N TRP A 88 5.19 -7.10 3.33
CA TRP A 88 5.14 -8.47 2.83
C TRP A 88 6.30 -9.32 3.36
N ASP A 89 7.52 -8.77 3.40
CA ASP A 89 8.69 -9.44 3.96
C ASP A 89 8.55 -9.70 5.46
N THR A 90 7.96 -8.75 6.18
CA THR A 90 7.78 -8.85 7.64
C THR A 90 6.56 -9.67 8.06
N LYS A 91 5.55 -9.87 7.19
CA LYS A 91 4.31 -10.59 7.53
C LYS A 91 4.55 -12.01 8.07
N GLY A 92 5.60 -12.68 7.60
CA GLY A 92 5.95 -14.05 8.00
C GLY A 92 6.69 -14.13 9.33
N ARG A 93 7.23 -13.01 9.83
CA ARG A 93 8.09 -12.96 11.03
C ARG A 93 7.51 -12.10 12.16
N ASN A 94 6.62 -11.15 11.86
CA ASN A 94 6.15 -10.17 12.83
C ASN A 94 4.62 -10.12 12.96
N ARG A 95 4.14 -10.36 14.18
CA ARG A 95 2.71 -10.41 14.52
C ARG A 95 2.03 -9.04 14.42
N GLN A 96 2.77 -7.93 14.50
CA GLN A 96 2.23 -6.57 14.26
C GLN A 96 1.99 -6.28 12.78
N SER A 97 2.90 -6.69 11.88
CA SER A 97 2.68 -6.60 10.42
C SER A 97 1.48 -7.44 9.97
N ALA A 98 1.27 -8.60 10.61
CA ALA A 98 0.07 -9.42 10.41
C ALA A 98 -1.23 -8.76 10.92
N LYS A 99 -1.17 -7.71 11.75
CA LYS A 99 -2.35 -6.89 12.09
C LYS A 99 -2.64 -5.81 11.05
N MET A 100 -1.62 -5.36 10.32
CA MET A 100 -1.78 -4.41 9.20
C MET A 100 -2.38 -5.09 7.97
N GLY A 101 -2.11 -6.39 7.77
CA GLY A 101 -2.62 -7.14 6.63
C GLY A 101 -3.48 -8.34 7.03
N ARG A 102 -4.70 -8.44 6.48
CA ARG A 102 -5.58 -9.59 6.66
C ARG A 102 -5.68 -10.39 5.37
N ARG A 103 -5.34 -11.69 5.42
CA ARG A 103 -5.59 -12.61 4.30
C ARG A 103 -7.08 -12.88 4.19
N ILE A 104 -7.60 -12.80 2.98
CA ILE A 104 -9.02 -13.02 2.71
C ILE A 104 -9.24 -14.43 2.14
N ILE A 105 -8.29 -14.95 1.37
CA ILE A 105 -8.31 -16.27 0.72
C ILE A 105 -6.89 -16.73 0.39
#